data_AF-A0A7S6M623-F1
#
_entry.id   AF-A0A7S6M623-F1
#
_cell.length_a   1.000
_cell.length_b   1.000
_cell.length_c   1.000
_cell.angle_alpha   90.00
_cell.angle_beta   90.00
_cell.angle_gamma   90.00
#
_symmetry.space_group_name_H-M   'P 1'
#
loop_
_entity.id
_entity.type
_entity.pdbx_description
1 polymer ?
#
loop_
_entity_poly.entity_id
_entity_poly.type
_entity_poly.pdbx_seq_one_letter_code
_entity_poly.pdbx_strand_id
1 'polypeptide(L)'
;MRSGFLALLPAAWLLASGCVPQEEQPGVNNALGVLSPGAAAATGSSGNATAVSSGGAAAQSLRITGTLGGGSSHQVTGIGSASPGEQILIRSGPGSANRAFIVVLLDDNLDLVLRSAIGGSVSASHIVRHAAADLRIGVMTVSGGSGGDYELLVDRVGTVAVPAPAEQVVYLNFAGGNGVRVNRRAPISFPAFDAARLGSAYAGRTQEMKSAITAQMRADYASYNVSILSSDDGPPPAGTHAVVHFGGDDDGLLGLADNVDMYNQDPAQTAVVYADAFGLYAVMQLDADEMATMIGNVGSHELGHLLGLFHTRNPVDVMDTTGSAWELAVDQSFARVALEPSVFPTGFGNSPLLLSQTVGARVAAAVEAGPEVAKSGAARLKMSRARRLAQEEIGHRCGTCAHLDD
;
A
#
# COMPACT_ATOMS: atom_id res chain seq x y z
N MET A 1 31.52 55.47 53.93
CA MET A 1 31.71 56.54 52.94
C MET A 1 31.47 55.98 51.55
N ARG A 2 30.96 56.85 50.65
CA ARG A 2 30.24 56.58 49.39
C ARG A 2 31.04 55.84 48.31
N SER A 3 30.27 55.22 47.40
CA SER A 3 30.43 55.07 45.92
C SER A 3 30.19 53.59 45.53
N GLY A 4 29.24 53.19 44.70
CA GLY A 4 28.52 53.87 43.62
C GLY A 4 28.92 53.23 42.29
N PHE A 5 28.17 52.24 41.81
CA PHE A 5 28.14 51.86 40.39
C PHE A 5 26.75 51.34 40.01
N LEU A 6 26.08 52.14 39.17
CA LEU A 6 24.89 51.80 38.39
C LEU A 6 25.29 50.81 37.29
N ALA A 7 24.44 49.81 37.05
CA ALA A 7 24.29 49.20 35.73
C ALA A 7 22.81 49.25 35.33
N LEU A 8 22.54 50.03 34.29
CA LEU A 8 21.28 50.13 33.57
C LEU A 8 21.13 48.92 32.65
N LEU A 9 19.97 48.25 32.67
CA LEU A 9 19.48 47.46 31.55
C LEU A 9 18.05 47.93 31.21
N PRO A 10 17.75 48.21 29.93
CA PRO A 10 16.50 48.82 29.53
C PRO A 10 15.36 47.80 29.38
N ALA A 11 14.22 48.24 29.92
CA ALA A 11 12.87 48.20 29.39
C ALA A 11 12.48 47.15 28.34
N ALA A 12 11.52 46.35 28.76
CA ALA A 12 10.53 45.65 27.96
C ALA A 12 9.79 46.58 26.95
N TRP A 13 9.51 46.03 25.78
CA TRP A 13 8.40 46.38 24.89
C TRP A 13 7.71 45.06 24.51
N LEU A 14 6.51 44.76 25.00
CA LEU A 14 5.22 45.10 24.39
C LEU A 14 5.09 44.61 22.94
N LEU A 15 4.65 43.37 22.78
CA LEU A 15 3.84 42.97 21.63
C LEU A 15 2.54 42.34 22.14
N ALA A 16 1.49 42.80 21.49
CA ALA A 16 0.13 42.82 21.98
C ALA A 16 -0.53 41.45 21.93
N SER A 17 -1.35 41.23 22.94
CA SER A 17 -2.46 40.29 22.95
C SER A 17 -3.30 40.44 21.69
N GLY A 18 -3.41 39.36 20.93
CA GLY A 18 -4.42 39.15 19.91
C GLY A 18 -4.95 37.74 20.07
N CYS A 19 -5.92 37.57 20.98
CA CYS A 19 -6.81 36.42 20.95
C CYS A 19 -7.54 36.45 19.61
N VAL A 20 -7.24 35.49 18.74
CA VAL A 20 -8.17 35.11 17.67
C VAL A 20 -9.02 33.99 18.26
N PRO A 21 -10.35 34.13 18.32
CA PRO A 21 -11.20 33.00 18.65
C PRO A 21 -10.98 31.95 17.57
N GLN A 22 -10.49 30.79 18.00
CA GLN A 22 -10.50 29.59 17.19
C GLN A 22 -11.98 29.25 16.97
N GLU A 23 -12.46 29.57 15.77
CA GLU A 23 -13.78 29.22 15.29
C GLU A 23 -13.93 27.71 15.45
N GLU A 24 -14.90 27.30 16.28
CA GLU A 24 -15.33 25.92 16.43
C GLU A 24 -15.61 25.36 15.04
N GLN A 25 -14.76 24.44 14.57
CA GLN A 25 -15.18 23.58 13.48
C GLN A 25 -16.38 22.77 13.99
N PRO A 26 -17.55 22.86 13.32
CA PRO A 26 -18.69 22.07 13.72
C PRO A 26 -18.30 20.60 13.65
N GLY A 27 -18.55 19.91 14.76
CA GLY A 27 -18.17 18.53 14.98
C GLY A 27 -18.40 17.68 13.74
N VAL A 28 -17.30 17.08 13.27
CA VAL A 28 -17.36 15.92 12.40
C VAL A 28 -18.00 14.84 13.26
N ASN A 29 -19.32 14.72 13.14
CA ASN A 29 -20.03 13.58 13.68
C ASN A 29 -19.38 12.35 13.05
N ASN A 30 -18.67 11.58 13.87
CA ASN A 30 -18.33 10.19 13.63
C ASN A 30 -19.63 9.38 13.53
N ALA A 31 -20.36 9.58 12.43
CA ALA A 31 -21.39 8.69 11.98
C ALA A 31 -20.67 7.56 11.25
N LEU A 32 -20.50 6.46 11.97
CA LEU A 32 -20.16 5.14 11.46
C LEU A 32 -21.07 4.79 10.26
N GLY A 33 -20.59 5.14 9.07
CA GLY A 33 -21.05 4.54 7.83
C GLY A 33 -20.38 3.19 7.69
N VAL A 34 -20.99 2.16 8.29
CA VAL A 34 -20.71 0.77 7.93
C VAL A 34 -21.03 0.65 6.44
N LEU A 35 -20.00 0.56 5.59
CA LEU A 35 -20.18 0.12 4.22
C LEU A 35 -20.51 -1.37 4.29
N SER A 36 -21.80 -1.69 4.27
CA SER A 36 -22.25 -3.08 4.21
C SER A 36 -21.59 -3.79 3.02
N PRO A 37 -21.09 -5.02 3.17
CA PRO A 37 -20.60 -5.83 2.06
C PRO A 37 -21.81 -6.32 1.26
N GLY A 38 -22.33 -5.45 0.40
CA GLY A 38 -23.56 -5.68 -0.35
C GLY A 38 -23.67 -4.86 -1.63
N ALA A 39 -22.58 -4.26 -2.11
CA ALA A 39 -22.57 -3.64 -3.43
C ALA A 39 -22.60 -4.74 -4.48
N ALA A 40 -23.79 -4.99 -5.03
CA ALA A 40 -24.00 -5.76 -6.24
C ALA A 40 -22.91 -5.40 -7.26
N ALA A 41 -22.30 -6.41 -7.89
CA ALA A 41 -21.36 -6.22 -8.98
C ALA A 41 -21.99 -5.23 -9.97
N ALA A 42 -21.45 -4.00 -10.00
CA ALA A 42 -21.93 -2.98 -10.92
C ALA A 42 -21.77 -3.57 -12.32
N THR A 43 -22.89 -3.77 -13.01
CA THR A 43 -22.91 -4.06 -14.44
C THR A 43 -22.20 -2.90 -15.10
N GLY A 44 -20.91 -3.10 -15.41
CA GLY A 44 -20.08 -2.10 -16.05
C GLY A 44 -20.78 -1.63 -17.31
N SER A 45 -21.19 -0.36 -17.33
CA SER A 45 -21.64 0.29 -18.55
C SER A 45 -20.43 0.34 -19.47
N SER A 46 -20.34 -0.60 -20.42
CA SER A 46 -19.33 -0.60 -21.46
C SER A 46 -19.54 0.62 -22.36
N GLY A 47 -18.92 1.74 -22.04
CA GLY A 47 -18.73 2.80 -23.02
C GLY A 47 -17.78 2.31 -24.12
N ASN A 48 -18.01 2.75 -25.35
CA ASN A 48 -17.17 2.37 -26.48
C ASN A 48 -15.87 3.18 -26.45
N ALA A 49 -14.77 2.55 -26.04
CA ALA A 49 -13.45 3.09 -26.30
C ALA A 49 -13.08 2.88 -27.77
N THR A 50 -12.52 3.89 -28.42
CA THR A 50 -11.99 3.77 -29.79
C THR A 50 -10.49 3.98 -29.77
N ALA A 51 -9.74 2.98 -30.24
CA ALA A 51 -8.30 3.09 -30.48
C ALA A 51 -8.04 3.37 -31.96
N VAL A 52 -7.36 4.47 -32.26
CA VAL A 52 -6.92 4.81 -33.62
C VAL A 52 -5.40 4.76 -33.65
N SER A 53 -4.85 3.87 -34.49
CA SER A 53 -3.41 3.78 -34.70
C SER A 53 -2.96 4.72 -35.80
N SER A 54 -1.91 5.49 -35.54
CA SER A 54 -1.19 6.27 -36.54
C SER A 54 0.31 5.99 -36.42
N GLY A 55 0.93 5.49 -37.49
CA GLY A 55 2.38 5.23 -37.50
C GLY A 55 2.79 4.11 -38.46
N GLY A 56 4.05 4.14 -38.89
CA GLY A 56 4.70 3.03 -39.58
C GLY A 56 5.23 1.98 -38.61
N ALA A 57 5.75 0.86 -39.11
CA ALA A 57 6.11 -0.33 -38.33
C ALA A 57 7.13 -0.14 -37.18
N ALA A 58 7.79 1.02 -37.07
CA ALA A 58 8.85 1.28 -36.08
C ALA A 58 8.45 2.18 -34.91
N ALA A 59 7.35 2.94 -35.03
CA ALA A 59 6.82 3.77 -33.95
C ALA A 59 5.29 3.83 -34.10
N GLN A 60 4.59 3.19 -33.17
CA GLN A 60 3.15 3.14 -33.16
C GLN A 60 2.65 4.10 -32.07
N SER A 61 1.97 5.16 -32.49
CA SER A 61 1.19 6.00 -31.60
C SER A 61 -0.28 5.59 -31.71
N LEU A 62 -0.89 5.35 -30.56
CA LEU A 62 -2.32 5.05 -30.42
C LEU A 62 -2.99 6.22 -29.73
N ARG A 63 -4.08 6.70 -30.32
CA ARG A 63 -5.02 7.60 -29.65
C ARG A 63 -6.20 6.79 -29.17
N ILE A 64 -6.49 6.87 -27.87
CA ILE A 64 -7.61 6.14 -27.24
C ILE A 64 -8.57 7.16 -26.64
N THR A 65 -9.81 7.17 -27.13
CA THR A 65 -10.85 8.08 -26.63
C THR A 65 -12.04 7.31 -26.09
N GLY A 66 -12.71 7.86 -25.08
CA GLY A 66 -13.92 7.29 -24.50
C GLY A 66 -14.61 8.26 -23.53
N THR A 67 -15.69 7.80 -22.90
CA THR A 67 -16.46 8.56 -21.90
C THR A 67 -16.78 7.67 -20.71
N LEU A 68 -16.50 8.12 -19.49
CA LEU A 68 -16.83 7.41 -18.25
C LEU A 68 -18.04 8.04 -17.55
N GLY A 69 -18.93 7.23 -16.98
CA GLY A 69 -20.16 7.70 -16.32
C GLY A 69 -20.01 8.19 -14.87
N GLY A 70 -18.78 8.27 -14.34
CA GLY A 70 -18.49 8.52 -12.92
C GLY A 70 -18.50 7.24 -12.07
N GLY A 71 -18.23 7.37 -10.77
CA GLY A 71 -18.29 6.24 -9.81
C GLY A 71 -17.26 5.14 -10.09
N SER A 72 -17.71 3.90 -10.28
CA SER A 72 -16.88 2.73 -10.62
C SER A 72 -16.82 2.44 -12.13
N SER A 73 -17.23 3.41 -12.96
CA SER A 73 -17.16 3.29 -14.43
C SER A 73 -15.71 3.10 -14.87
N HIS A 74 -15.48 2.06 -15.66
CA HIS A 74 -14.17 1.77 -16.23
C HIS A 74 -14.31 1.24 -17.66
N GLN A 75 -13.24 1.34 -18.44
CA GLN A 75 -13.13 0.79 -19.79
C GLN A 75 -11.78 0.08 -19.92
N VAL A 76 -11.73 -0.98 -20.73
CA VAL A 76 -10.51 -1.72 -21.05
C VAL A 76 -10.42 -1.87 -22.56
N THR A 77 -9.27 -1.54 -23.13
CA THR A 77 -9.02 -1.57 -24.58
C THR A 77 -7.73 -2.31 -24.87
N GLY A 78 -7.74 -3.23 -25.84
CA GLY A 78 -6.51 -3.88 -26.32
C GLY A 78 -5.61 -2.89 -27.08
N ILE A 79 -4.32 -2.89 -26.77
CA ILE A 79 -3.29 -2.10 -27.46
C ILE A 79 -2.30 -2.99 -28.25
N GLY A 80 -2.57 -4.30 -28.31
CA GLY A 80 -1.84 -5.29 -29.10
C GLY A 80 -0.75 -6.02 -28.31
N SER A 81 -0.04 -6.93 -28.97
CA SER A 81 1.05 -7.69 -28.35
C SER A 81 2.22 -6.78 -28.00
N ALA A 82 2.92 -7.05 -26.90
CA ALA A 82 4.14 -6.35 -26.49
C ALA A 82 5.30 -7.31 -26.21
N SER A 83 6.52 -6.89 -26.52
CA SER A 83 7.73 -7.70 -26.29
C SER A 83 8.54 -7.18 -25.09
N PRO A 84 9.32 -8.04 -24.40
CA PRO A 84 10.20 -7.57 -23.33
C PRO A 84 11.13 -6.45 -23.80
N GLY A 85 11.30 -5.45 -22.96
CA GLY A 85 12.14 -4.27 -23.21
C GLY A 85 11.41 -3.18 -23.98
N GLU A 86 10.24 -3.45 -24.55
CA GLU A 86 9.45 -2.40 -25.16
C GLU A 86 9.00 -1.35 -24.15
N GLN A 87 9.18 -0.07 -24.49
CA GLN A 87 8.76 1.04 -23.66
C GLN A 87 7.39 1.59 -24.11
N ILE A 88 6.45 1.62 -23.17
CA ILE A 88 5.12 2.19 -23.33
C ILE A 88 5.07 3.52 -22.58
N LEU A 89 4.81 4.62 -23.29
CA LEU A 89 4.60 5.95 -22.72
C LEU A 89 3.13 6.32 -22.84
N ILE A 90 2.50 6.71 -21.74
CA ILE A 90 1.08 7.06 -21.68
C ILE A 90 0.95 8.50 -21.19
N ARG A 91 0.17 9.31 -21.92
CA ARG A 91 -0.04 10.74 -21.64
C ARG A 91 -1.51 11.10 -21.81
N SER A 92 -1.99 12.11 -21.09
CA SER A 92 -3.30 12.70 -21.39
C SER A 92 -3.25 13.45 -22.72
N GLY A 93 -4.25 13.21 -23.56
CA GLY A 93 -4.49 14.00 -24.76
C GLY A 93 -5.08 15.38 -24.42
N PRO A 94 -5.14 16.31 -25.39
CA PRO A 94 -5.65 17.66 -25.17
C PRO A 94 -7.07 17.71 -24.61
N GLY A 95 -7.92 16.72 -24.96
CA GLY A 95 -9.29 16.61 -24.46
C GLY A 95 -9.41 16.28 -22.97
N SER A 96 -8.32 15.88 -22.30
CA SER A 96 -8.33 15.40 -20.90
C SER A 96 -7.42 16.17 -19.96
N ALA A 97 -6.78 17.24 -20.43
CA ALA A 97 -5.77 17.96 -19.66
C ALA A 97 -6.26 18.44 -18.28
N ASN A 98 -7.56 18.72 -18.11
CA ASN A 98 -8.10 19.25 -16.87
C ASN A 98 -8.69 18.17 -15.92
N ARG A 99 -8.44 16.89 -16.18
CA ARG A 99 -9.00 15.77 -15.41
C ARG A 99 -7.96 14.68 -15.18
N ALA A 100 -8.00 14.09 -14.00
CA ALA A 100 -7.21 12.91 -13.68
C ALA A 100 -8.05 11.64 -13.84
N PHE A 101 -7.43 10.61 -14.40
CA PHE A 101 -7.98 9.27 -14.51
C PHE A 101 -6.97 8.28 -13.96
N ILE A 102 -7.45 7.19 -13.37
CA ILE A 102 -6.58 6.04 -13.10
C ILE A 102 -6.44 5.26 -14.41
N VAL A 103 -5.19 5.06 -14.80
CA VAL A 103 -4.82 4.27 -15.97
C VAL A 103 -4.03 3.06 -15.51
N VAL A 104 -4.39 1.89 -16.04
CA VAL A 104 -3.69 0.63 -15.79
C VAL A 104 -3.22 -0.01 -17.08
N LEU A 105 -2.12 -0.76 -17.01
CA LEU A 105 -1.78 -1.76 -18.02
C LEU A 105 -2.04 -3.15 -17.46
N LEU A 106 -2.67 -3.98 -18.27
CA LEU A 106 -3.00 -5.38 -17.98
C LEU A 106 -2.39 -6.26 -19.07
N ASP A 107 -1.74 -7.36 -18.71
CA ASP A 107 -1.21 -8.34 -19.67
C ASP A 107 -2.30 -9.26 -20.25
N ASP A 108 -1.90 -10.29 -21.00
CA ASP A 108 -2.82 -11.25 -21.63
C ASP A 108 -3.59 -12.11 -20.61
N ASN A 109 -3.10 -12.21 -19.37
CA ASN A 109 -3.78 -12.87 -18.26
C ASN A 109 -4.62 -11.91 -17.42
N LEU A 110 -4.68 -10.64 -17.79
CA LEU A 110 -5.24 -9.54 -17.02
C LEU A 110 -4.50 -9.27 -15.69
N ASP A 111 -3.22 -9.59 -15.61
CA ASP A 111 -2.38 -9.22 -14.47
C ASP A 111 -2.00 -7.74 -14.57
N LEU A 112 -2.13 -7.01 -13.46
CA LEU A 112 -1.73 -5.62 -13.35
C LEU A 112 -0.22 -5.47 -13.46
N VAL A 113 0.25 -4.73 -14.46
CA VAL A 113 1.69 -4.46 -14.68
C VAL A 113 2.06 -2.98 -14.54
N LEU A 114 1.08 -2.07 -14.56
CA LEU A 114 1.23 -0.64 -14.29
C LEU A 114 -0.08 -0.09 -13.76
N ARG A 115 -0.01 0.81 -12.77
CA ARG A 115 -1.10 1.71 -12.38
C ARG A 115 -0.55 3.11 -12.21
N SER A 116 -1.27 4.13 -12.68
CA SER A 116 -0.90 5.53 -12.49
C SER A 116 -2.12 6.44 -12.62
N ALA A 117 -2.19 7.50 -11.82
CA ALA A 117 -3.07 8.63 -12.12
C ALA A 117 -2.48 9.50 -13.25
N ILE A 118 -3.24 9.66 -14.33
CA ILE A 118 -2.84 10.46 -15.50
C ILE A 118 -3.82 11.62 -15.67
N GLY A 119 -3.27 12.84 -15.74
CA GLY A 119 -3.98 14.09 -15.97
C GLY A 119 -3.01 15.27 -16.11
N GLY A 120 -3.45 16.37 -16.72
CA GLY A 120 -2.61 17.56 -16.91
C GLY A 120 -1.32 17.27 -17.68
N SER A 121 -0.18 17.45 -17.01
CA SER A 121 1.16 17.16 -17.55
C SER A 121 1.73 15.83 -17.05
N VAL A 122 0.99 15.08 -16.24
CA VAL A 122 1.44 13.81 -15.67
C VAL A 122 1.41 12.74 -16.77
N SER A 123 2.49 11.95 -16.85
CA SER A 123 2.63 10.84 -17.79
C SER A 123 3.12 9.60 -17.06
N ALA A 124 2.74 8.43 -17.56
CA ALA A 124 3.25 7.15 -17.08
C ALA A 124 4.18 6.53 -18.12
N SER A 125 5.24 5.84 -17.67
CA SER A 125 6.14 5.08 -18.52
C SER A 125 6.32 3.68 -17.94
N HIS A 126 6.25 2.67 -18.80
CA HIS A 126 6.43 1.28 -18.41
C HIS A 126 7.34 0.56 -19.41
N ILE A 127 8.33 -0.18 -18.89
CA ILE A 127 9.14 -1.10 -19.70
C ILE A 127 8.59 -2.50 -19.49
N VAL A 128 8.12 -3.09 -20.58
CA VAL A 128 7.51 -4.42 -20.59
C VAL A 128 8.54 -5.45 -20.12
N ARG A 129 8.24 -6.16 -19.02
CA ARG A 129 9.16 -7.15 -18.40
C ARG A 129 9.06 -8.53 -19.03
N HIS A 130 7.87 -8.91 -19.50
CA HIS A 130 7.60 -10.20 -20.17
C HIS A 130 6.79 -9.98 -21.44
N ALA A 131 6.92 -10.91 -22.39
CA ALA A 131 6.09 -10.87 -23.58
C ALA A 131 4.61 -11.00 -23.19
N ALA A 132 3.77 -10.14 -23.77
CA ALA A 132 2.33 -10.20 -23.62
C ALA A 132 1.72 -10.35 -25.02
N ALA A 133 0.89 -11.38 -25.21
CA ALA A 133 0.23 -11.60 -26.51
C ALA A 133 -0.83 -10.52 -26.81
N ASP A 134 -1.42 -9.95 -25.76
CA ASP A 134 -2.42 -8.90 -25.81
C ASP A 134 -2.27 -8.00 -24.58
N LEU A 135 -1.51 -6.91 -24.73
CA LEU A 135 -1.43 -5.88 -23.71
C LEU A 135 -2.70 -5.02 -23.81
N ARG A 136 -3.30 -4.72 -22.67
CA ARG A 136 -4.52 -3.92 -22.56
C ARG A 136 -4.27 -2.70 -21.69
N ILE A 137 -4.97 -1.62 -22.01
CA ILE A 137 -5.03 -0.41 -21.20
C ILE A 137 -6.42 -0.28 -20.58
N GLY A 138 -6.45 -0.12 -19.27
CA GLY A 138 -7.66 0.17 -18.51
C GLY A 138 -7.72 1.64 -18.11
N VAL A 139 -8.91 2.24 -18.11
CA VAL A 139 -9.14 3.61 -17.67
C VAL A 139 -10.34 3.62 -16.73
N MET A 140 -10.22 4.25 -15.57
CA MET A 140 -11.32 4.51 -14.65
C MET A 140 -11.23 5.90 -14.04
N THR A 141 -12.31 6.35 -13.42
CA THR A 141 -12.31 7.59 -12.64
C THR A 141 -11.50 7.44 -11.37
N VAL A 142 -10.80 8.51 -10.97
CA VAL A 142 -10.28 8.62 -9.61
C VAL A 142 -11.43 8.58 -8.59
N SER A 143 -11.13 8.20 -7.35
CA SER A 143 -12.12 8.17 -6.27
C SER A 143 -12.84 9.52 -6.14
N GLY A 144 -14.17 9.51 -6.02
CA GLY A 144 -14.99 10.73 -5.99
C GLY A 144 -15.13 11.46 -7.33
N GLY A 145 -14.49 10.99 -8.41
CA GLY A 145 -14.57 11.58 -9.73
C GLY A 145 -15.93 11.42 -10.40
N SER A 146 -16.44 12.49 -11.04
CA SER A 146 -17.72 12.50 -11.76
C SER A 146 -17.66 11.88 -13.17
N GLY A 147 -16.48 11.49 -13.64
CA GLY A 147 -16.29 10.95 -15.00
C GLY A 147 -16.31 12.00 -16.10
N GLY A 148 -16.66 11.55 -17.30
CA GLY A 148 -16.73 12.27 -18.56
C GLY A 148 -15.69 11.84 -19.58
N ASP A 149 -15.47 12.68 -20.58
CA ASP A 149 -14.64 12.32 -21.74
C ASP A 149 -13.17 12.22 -21.38
N TYR A 150 -12.52 11.22 -21.96
CA TYR A 150 -11.09 11.04 -21.89
C TYR A 150 -10.45 10.82 -23.26
N GLU A 151 -9.19 11.24 -23.39
CA GLU A 151 -8.28 11.00 -24.49
C GLU A 151 -6.92 10.64 -23.88
N LEU A 152 -6.39 9.48 -24.25
CA LEU A 152 -5.03 9.03 -23.92
C LEU A 152 -4.21 8.90 -25.21
N LEU A 153 -2.96 9.34 -25.12
CA LEU A 153 -1.94 9.14 -26.14
C LEU A 153 -0.99 8.07 -25.62
N VAL A 154 -0.91 6.95 -26.34
CA VAL A 154 -0.03 5.81 -26.00
C VAL A 154 1.02 5.68 -27.09
N ASP A 155 2.28 5.90 -26.73
CA ASP A 155 3.42 5.79 -27.63
C ASP A 155 4.26 4.56 -27.29
N ARG A 156 4.65 3.81 -28.32
CA ARG A 156 5.57 2.67 -28.22
C ARG A 156 6.95 3.10 -28.70
N VAL A 157 7.88 3.32 -27.77
CA VAL A 157 9.13 4.10 -27.97
C VAL A 157 10.32 3.20 -28.39
N GLY A 158 10.05 1.99 -28.88
CA GLY A 158 11.06 1.00 -29.24
C GLY A 158 11.51 0.15 -28.05
N THR A 159 12.54 -0.68 -28.28
CA THR A 159 13.04 -1.65 -27.29
C THR A 159 14.27 -1.10 -26.56
N VAL A 160 14.23 -1.11 -25.24
CA VAL A 160 15.33 -0.88 -24.32
C VAL A 160 15.69 -2.17 -23.57
N ALA A 161 16.82 -2.19 -22.87
CA ALA A 161 17.13 -3.31 -21.98
C ALA A 161 16.08 -3.37 -20.85
N VAL A 162 15.54 -4.56 -20.58
CA VAL A 162 14.69 -4.80 -19.40
C VAL A 162 15.57 -4.58 -18.16
N PRO A 163 15.23 -3.65 -17.26
CA PRO A 163 16.03 -3.46 -16.05
C PRO A 163 16.07 -4.76 -15.25
N ALA A 164 17.21 -5.08 -14.64
CA ALA A 164 17.27 -6.21 -13.71
C ALA A 164 16.44 -5.88 -12.45
N PRO A 165 15.87 -6.89 -11.77
CA PRO A 165 15.33 -6.71 -10.43
C PRO A 165 16.43 -6.19 -9.47
N ALA A 166 16.05 -5.38 -8.49
CA ALA A 166 16.96 -4.76 -7.53
C ALA A 166 16.64 -5.24 -6.11
N GLU A 167 17.62 -5.88 -5.47
CA GLU A 167 17.47 -6.38 -4.10
C GLU A 167 17.04 -5.30 -3.10
N GLN A 168 16.33 -5.70 -2.05
CA GLN A 168 15.87 -4.77 -1.02
C GLN A 168 16.36 -5.17 0.37
N VAL A 169 16.88 -4.19 1.11
CA VAL A 169 17.12 -4.30 2.56
C VAL A 169 16.01 -3.57 3.29
N VAL A 170 15.42 -4.22 4.29
CA VAL A 170 14.32 -3.67 5.09
C VAL A 170 14.71 -3.71 6.56
N TYR A 171 14.53 -2.58 7.25
CA TYR A 171 14.74 -2.47 8.68
C TYR A 171 13.40 -2.35 9.42
N LEU A 172 13.10 -3.33 10.27
CA LEU A 172 11.93 -3.32 11.15
C LEU A 172 12.29 -2.55 12.43
N ASN A 173 11.71 -1.35 12.59
CA ASN A 173 12.01 -0.48 13.72
C ASN A 173 10.96 -0.62 14.83
N PHE A 174 11.32 -1.32 15.91
CA PHE A 174 10.54 -1.42 17.14
C PHE A 174 11.00 -0.47 18.25
N ALA A 175 12.06 0.31 18.04
CA ALA A 175 12.67 1.17 19.04
C ALA A 175 11.93 2.51 19.24
N GLY A 176 10.88 2.76 18.46
CA GLY A 176 10.15 4.03 18.44
C GLY A 176 10.69 5.00 17.40
N GLY A 177 10.10 6.20 17.36
CA GLY A 177 10.44 7.21 16.37
C GLY A 177 10.04 8.61 16.79
N ASN A 178 10.77 9.62 16.32
CA ASN A 178 10.44 11.02 16.52
C ASN A 178 10.37 11.74 15.18
N GLY A 179 9.25 12.38 14.89
CA GLY A 179 9.04 13.10 13.63
C GLY A 179 9.05 12.18 12.41
N VAL A 180 8.60 10.93 12.57
CA VAL A 180 8.44 9.98 11.47
C VAL A 180 7.36 10.49 10.54
N ARG A 181 7.69 10.64 9.26
CA ARG A 181 6.76 11.11 8.23
C ARG A 181 6.53 9.98 7.25
N VAL A 182 5.26 9.67 6.97
CA VAL A 182 4.86 8.67 5.99
C VAL A 182 3.77 9.25 5.09
N ASN A 183 3.89 9.04 3.77
CA ASN A 183 2.95 9.46 2.73
C ASN A 183 2.50 10.92 2.86
N ARG A 184 3.47 11.84 2.99
CA ARG A 184 3.25 13.30 3.14
C ARG A 184 2.42 13.74 4.36
N ARG A 185 1.92 12.82 5.19
CA ARG A 185 1.15 13.15 6.41
C ARG A 185 2.00 13.94 7.40
N ALA A 186 1.35 14.56 8.38
CA ALA A 186 2.05 15.25 9.46
C ALA A 186 2.99 14.27 10.18
N PRO A 187 4.20 14.70 10.61
CA PRO A 187 5.11 13.82 11.33
C PRO A 187 4.48 13.33 12.63
N ILE A 188 4.68 12.06 12.94
CA ILE A 188 4.25 11.41 14.17
C ILE A 188 5.46 11.01 15.02
N SER A 189 5.25 10.92 16.33
CA SER A 189 6.24 10.44 17.28
C SER A 189 5.60 9.40 18.19
N PHE A 190 6.31 8.31 18.44
CA PHE A 190 5.80 7.19 19.22
C PHE A 190 6.94 6.54 20.02
N PRO A 191 6.63 5.98 21.20
CA PRO A 191 7.63 5.25 21.99
C PRO A 191 7.99 3.92 21.31
N ALA A 192 8.94 3.20 21.90
CA ALA A 192 9.21 1.82 21.51
C ALA A 192 7.96 0.95 21.61
N PHE A 193 7.88 -0.06 20.73
CA PHE A 193 6.80 -1.05 20.75
C PHE A 193 6.70 -1.73 22.12
N ASP A 194 5.50 -1.73 22.69
CA ASP A 194 5.20 -2.35 23.98
C ASP A 194 3.88 -3.11 23.90
N ALA A 195 3.95 -4.44 24.02
CA ALA A 195 2.79 -5.31 23.94
C ALA A 195 1.75 -5.02 25.03
N ALA A 196 2.15 -4.46 26.18
CA ALA A 196 1.19 -4.08 27.23
C ALA A 196 0.15 -3.04 26.76
N ARG A 197 0.46 -2.27 25.71
CA ARG A 197 -0.44 -1.27 25.12
C ARG A 197 -1.56 -1.91 24.30
N LEU A 198 -1.41 -3.17 23.91
CA LEU A 198 -2.42 -3.96 23.20
C LEU A 198 -3.45 -4.57 24.18
N GLY A 199 -3.17 -4.53 25.49
CA GLY A 199 -4.03 -5.06 26.54
C GLY A 199 -3.27 -5.85 27.60
N SER A 200 -3.90 -6.06 28.76
CA SER A 200 -3.28 -6.75 29.90
C SER A 200 -2.89 -8.20 29.63
N ALA A 201 -3.56 -8.86 28.67
CA ALA A 201 -3.23 -10.22 28.23
C ALA A 201 -1.83 -10.34 27.59
N TYR A 202 -1.30 -9.24 27.06
CA TYR A 202 -0.02 -9.20 26.36
C TYR A 202 1.11 -8.54 27.19
N ALA A 203 0.81 -8.12 28.42
CA ALA A 203 1.80 -7.51 29.31
C ALA A 203 2.97 -8.47 29.57
N GLY A 204 4.20 -8.00 29.38
CA GLY A 204 5.41 -8.82 29.51
C GLY A 204 5.72 -9.73 28.33
N ARG A 205 4.92 -9.68 27.25
CA ARG A 205 5.13 -10.48 26.02
C ARG A 205 5.79 -9.68 24.87
N THR A 206 6.29 -8.48 25.15
CA THR A 206 6.86 -7.57 24.13
C THR A 206 7.93 -8.24 23.27
N GLN A 207 8.93 -8.90 23.88
CA GLN A 207 10.01 -9.51 23.09
C GLN A 207 9.52 -10.67 22.24
N GLU A 208 8.64 -11.51 22.78
CA GLU A 208 8.05 -12.63 22.06
C GLU A 208 7.27 -12.15 20.83
N MET A 209 6.42 -11.14 21.00
CA MET A 209 5.64 -10.60 19.89
C MET A 209 6.53 -9.96 18.82
N LYS A 210 7.56 -9.19 19.20
CA LYS A 210 8.53 -8.65 18.22
C LYS A 210 9.21 -9.75 17.41
N SER A 211 9.63 -10.84 18.08
CA SER A 211 10.24 -11.98 17.43
C SER A 211 9.26 -12.69 16.49
N ALA A 212 8.01 -12.87 16.89
CA ALA A 212 6.96 -13.48 16.06
C ALA A 212 6.60 -12.60 14.84
N ILE A 213 6.43 -11.28 15.01
CA ILE A 213 6.23 -10.32 13.91
C ILE A 213 7.38 -10.40 12.91
N THR A 214 8.62 -10.35 13.40
CA THR A 214 9.83 -10.41 12.57
C THR A 214 9.91 -11.75 11.81
N ALA A 215 9.57 -12.86 12.47
CA ALA A 215 9.56 -14.19 11.86
C ALA A 215 8.50 -14.32 10.77
N GLN A 216 7.28 -13.79 11.00
CA GLN A 216 6.21 -13.77 10.00
C GLN A 216 6.65 -13.02 8.74
N MET A 217 7.13 -11.78 8.88
CA MET A 217 7.57 -10.99 7.73
C MET A 217 8.74 -11.66 6.98
N ARG A 218 9.69 -12.26 7.71
CA ARG A 218 10.79 -13.02 7.09
C ARG A 218 10.27 -14.22 6.30
N ALA A 219 9.25 -14.91 6.79
CA ALA A 219 8.65 -16.06 6.12
C ALA A 219 7.94 -15.64 4.82
N ASP A 220 7.12 -14.57 4.87
CA ASP A 220 6.37 -14.06 3.72
C ASP A 220 7.28 -13.69 2.55
N TYR A 221 8.44 -13.11 2.86
CA TYR A 221 9.40 -12.64 1.86
C TYR A 221 10.56 -13.61 1.57
N ALA A 222 10.57 -14.81 2.16
CA ALA A 222 11.70 -15.74 2.09
C ALA A 222 12.10 -16.16 0.66
N SER A 223 11.14 -16.16 -0.26
CA SER A 223 11.30 -16.55 -1.67
C SER A 223 11.86 -15.43 -2.57
N TYR A 224 12.05 -14.23 -2.04
CA TYR A 224 12.47 -13.05 -2.80
C TYR A 224 13.80 -12.51 -2.29
N ASN A 225 14.49 -11.68 -3.08
CA ASN A 225 15.74 -11.06 -2.66
C ASN A 225 15.50 -9.85 -1.74
N VAL A 226 14.82 -10.12 -0.62
CA VAL A 226 14.56 -9.17 0.45
C VAL A 226 15.32 -9.63 1.69
N SER A 227 16.08 -8.72 2.30
CA SER A 227 16.81 -8.95 3.54
C SER A 227 16.15 -8.15 4.67
N ILE A 228 15.53 -8.84 5.62
CA ILE A 228 14.79 -8.22 6.72
C ILE A 228 15.62 -8.26 8.01
N LEU A 229 15.97 -7.08 8.51
CA LEU A 229 16.70 -6.83 9.77
C LEU A 229 15.75 -6.24 10.81
N SER A 230 15.95 -6.53 12.09
CA SER A 230 15.18 -5.93 13.19
C SER A 230 16.03 -5.00 14.04
N SER A 231 15.41 -4.00 14.66
CA SER A 231 16.06 -3.16 15.67
C SER A 231 16.52 -3.92 16.91
N ASP A 232 15.97 -5.12 17.14
CA ASP A 232 16.44 -6.01 18.19
C ASP A 232 17.72 -6.78 17.77
N ASP A 233 18.01 -6.89 16.47
CA ASP A 233 19.22 -7.55 15.94
C ASP A 233 20.42 -6.59 15.88
N GLY A 234 20.17 -5.28 15.86
CA GLY A 234 21.22 -4.26 15.78
C GLY A 234 20.74 -2.88 15.31
N PRO A 235 21.69 -1.93 15.13
CA PRO A 235 21.37 -0.62 14.56
C PRO A 235 20.88 -0.73 13.12
N PRO A 236 20.22 0.31 12.58
CA PRO A 236 19.86 0.36 11.16
C PRO A 236 21.08 0.12 10.27
N PRO A 237 20.92 -0.55 9.11
CA PRO A 237 22.03 -0.76 8.18
C PRO A 237 22.53 0.57 7.61
N ALA A 238 23.83 0.66 7.33
CA ALA A 238 24.46 1.91 6.87
C ALA A 238 24.13 2.30 5.42
N GLY A 239 23.68 1.34 4.59
CA GLY A 239 23.32 1.56 3.19
C GLY A 239 21.84 1.93 2.99
N THR A 240 21.42 2.13 1.75
CA THR A 240 20.01 2.40 1.43
C THR A 240 19.12 1.22 1.81
N HIS A 241 18.02 1.52 2.50
CA HIS A 241 17.07 0.53 2.98
C HIS A 241 15.70 1.18 3.21
N ALA A 242 14.66 0.36 3.13
CA ALA A 242 13.33 0.75 3.56
C ALA A 242 13.20 0.55 5.08
N VAL A 243 12.32 1.33 5.71
CA VAL A 243 12.03 1.20 7.14
C VAL A 243 10.55 0.92 7.35
N VAL A 244 10.23 -0.13 8.12
CA VAL A 244 8.87 -0.38 8.61
C VAL A 244 8.86 -0.11 10.11
N HIS A 245 8.20 0.97 10.52
CA HIS A 245 8.06 1.33 11.93
C HIS A 245 6.90 0.61 12.58
N PHE A 246 7.10 0.10 13.79
CA PHE A 246 6.04 -0.52 14.60
C PHE A 246 5.80 0.33 15.85
N GLY A 247 4.72 1.10 15.82
CA GLY A 247 4.35 1.99 16.93
C GLY A 247 3.37 3.08 16.50
N GLY A 248 2.91 3.84 17.48
CA GLY A 248 1.91 4.89 17.26
C GLY A 248 0.50 4.33 17.17
N ASP A 249 -0.44 5.26 17.05
CA ASP A 249 -1.89 5.01 17.06
C ASP A 249 -2.55 5.85 15.95
N ASP A 250 -3.57 5.30 15.32
CA ASP A 250 -4.43 5.96 14.34
C ASP A 250 -5.82 5.33 14.45
N ASP A 251 -6.86 6.15 14.58
CA ASP A 251 -8.23 5.69 14.82
C ASP A 251 -8.90 5.11 13.57
N GLY A 252 -8.30 5.32 12.39
CA GLY A 252 -8.80 4.84 11.11
C GLY A 252 -7.96 3.74 10.48
N LEU A 253 -6.67 3.62 10.79
CA LEU A 253 -5.72 2.84 10.01
C LEU A 253 -4.89 1.86 10.86
N LEU A 254 -4.63 0.67 10.32
CA LEU A 254 -3.65 -0.27 10.91
C LEU A 254 -2.23 -0.06 10.39
N GLY A 255 -2.11 0.48 9.19
CA GLY A 255 -0.84 0.73 8.54
C GLY A 255 -0.95 1.78 7.44
N LEU A 256 0.22 2.29 7.06
CA LEU A 256 0.41 3.25 5.98
C LEU A 256 1.82 3.11 5.41
N ALA A 257 1.93 3.05 4.09
CA ALA A 257 3.18 3.10 3.35
C ALA A 257 3.36 4.44 2.65
N ASP A 258 4.59 4.87 2.39
CA ASP A 258 4.89 6.13 1.69
C ASP A 258 4.22 6.21 0.31
N ASN A 259 4.31 5.13 -0.47
CA ASN A 259 3.74 5.01 -1.80
C ASN A 259 3.69 3.53 -2.23
N VAL A 260 3.15 3.26 -3.43
CA VAL A 260 3.38 2.00 -4.15
C VAL A 260 4.60 2.13 -5.07
N ASP A 261 5.76 1.63 -4.65
CA ASP A 261 7.03 1.76 -5.39
C ASP A 261 7.24 0.62 -6.39
N MET A 262 6.67 0.81 -7.57
CA MET A 262 6.82 -0.12 -8.67
C MET A 262 8.29 -0.28 -9.08
N TYR A 263 8.77 -1.53 -9.00
CA TYR A 263 10.13 -1.92 -9.36
C TYR A 263 11.22 -1.38 -8.43
N ASN A 264 10.88 -1.04 -7.17
CA ASN A 264 11.84 -0.63 -6.15
C ASN A 264 12.71 0.57 -6.64
N GLN A 265 12.05 1.58 -7.21
CA GLN A 265 12.72 2.77 -7.75
C GLN A 265 13.24 3.69 -6.63
N ASP A 266 12.60 3.66 -5.46
CA ASP A 266 13.00 4.37 -4.27
C ASP A 266 13.16 3.39 -3.09
N PRO A 267 14.33 2.73 -2.97
CA PRO A 267 14.58 1.77 -1.92
C PRO A 267 14.69 2.40 -0.51
N ALA A 268 14.56 3.73 -0.38
CA ALA A 268 14.70 4.49 0.86
C ALA A 268 13.34 4.92 1.47
N GLN A 269 12.25 4.23 1.13
CA GLN A 269 10.91 4.55 1.61
C GLN A 269 10.60 4.04 3.02
N THR A 270 9.57 4.64 3.61
CA THR A 270 9.11 4.34 4.97
C THR A 270 7.67 3.84 4.96
N ALA A 271 7.38 2.90 5.84
CA ALA A 271 6.02 2.54 6.24
C ALA A 271 5.89 2.57 7.77
N VAL A 272 4.65 2.67 8.25
CA VAL A 272 4.30 2.56 9.66
C VAL A 272 3.15 1.57 9.83
N VAL A 273 3.30 0.70 10.81
CA VAL A 273 2.22 -0.12 11.40
C VAL A 273 1.84 0.55 12.71
N TYR A 274 0.62 1.05 12.80
CA TYR A 274 0.06 1.71 13.99
C TYR A 274 -0.24 0.67 15.06
N ALA A 275 0.83 0.18 15.69
CA ALA A 275 0.76 -0.98 16.58
C ALA A 275 -0.25 -0.81 17.72
N ASP A 276 -0.43 0.40 18.25
CA ASP A 276 -1.33 0.64 19.37
C ASP A 276 -2.82 0.47 18.98
N ALA A 277 -3.16 0.70 17.70
CA ALA A 277 -4.51 0.53 17.17
C ALA A 277 -5.00 -0.93 17.28
N PHE A 278 -4.06 -1.89 17.37
CA PHE A 278 -4.40 -3.31 17.55
C PHE A 278 -4.96 -3.62 18.95
N GLY A 279 -4.85 -2.70 19.92
CA GLY A 279 -5.50 -2.82 21.21
C GLY A 279 -7.04 -2.92 21.11
N LEU A 280 -7.62 -2.40 20.01
CA LEU A 280 -9.05 -2.56 19.71
C LEU A 280 -9.45 -4.02 19.49
N TYR A 281 -8.52 -4.89 19.09
CA TYR A 281 -8.76 -6.31 18.85
C TYR A 281 -8.58 -7.18 20.11
N ALA A 282 -8.29 -6.61 21.28
CA ALA A 282 -8.18 -7.37 22.53
C ALA A 282 -9.47 -8.16 22.87
N VAL A 283 -10.63 -7.68 22.39
CA VAL A 283 -11.93 -8.38 22.46
C VAL A 283 -11.93 -9.74 21.78
N MET A 284 -11.08 -9.95 20.76
CA MET A 284 -10.94 -11.23 20.06
C MET A 284 -10.25 -12.29 20.94
N GLN A 285 -9.61 -11.89 22.04
CA GLN A 285 -8.88 -12.80 22.94
C GLN A 285 -7.86 -13.67 22.20
N LEU A 286 -7.18 -13.07 21.21
CA LEU A 286 -6.07 -13.71 20.52
C LEU A 286 -4.95 -13.99 21.51
N ASP A 287 -4.25 -15.11 21.36
CA ASP A 287 -2.99 -15.27 22.08
C ASP A 287 -1.90 -14.34 21.51
N ALA A 288 -0.72 -14.33 22.15
CA ALA A 288 0.36 -13.43 21.75
C ALA A 288 0.90 -13.74 20.34
N ASP A 289 0.89 -15.01 19.93
CA ASP A 289 1.35 -15.42 18.60
C ASP A 289 0.32 -15.02 17.53
N GLU A 290 -0.97 -15.24 17.76
CA GLU A 290 -2.05 -14.82 16.85
C GLU A 290 -2.09 -13.29 16.68
N MET A 291 -1.94 -12.52 17.76
CA MET A 291 -1.86 -11.05 17.69
C MET A 291 -0.58 -10.60 16.95
N ALA A 292 0.55 -11.27 17.18
CA ALA A 292 1.80 -10.98 16.48
C ALA A 292 1.71 -11.33 14.99
N THR A 293 1.07 -12.43 14.60
CA THR A 293 0.78 -12.77 13.20
C THR A 293 -0.09 -11.69 12.57
N MET A 294 -1.13 -11.20 13.27
CA MET A 294 -1.98 -10.12 12.78
C MET A 294 -1.17 -8.85 12.46
N ILE A 295 -0.31 -8.42 13.39
CA ILE A 295 0.57 -7.26 13.21
C ILE A 295 1.60 -7.52 12.10
N GLY A 296 2.16 -8.74 12.04
CA GLY A 296 3.12 -9.18 11.03
C GLY A 296 2.55 -9.15 9.62
N ASN A 297 1.31 -9.62 9.43
CA ASN A 297 0.61 -9.57 8.15
C ASN A 297 0.41 -8.12 7.68
N VAL A 298 0.02 -7.20 8.57
CA VAL A 298 -0.04 -5.77 8.22
C VAL A 298 1.34 -5.22 7.89
N GLY A 299 2.38 -5.57 8.66
CA GLY A 299 3.76 -5.20 8.31
C GLY A 299 4.18 -5.69 6.92
N SER A 300 3.84 -6.93 6.58
CA SER A 300 4.09 -7.52 5.26
C SER A 300 3.30 -6.84 4.14
N HIS A 301 2.05 -6.45 4.42
CA HIS A 301 1.18 -5.69 3.53
C HIS A 301 1.76 -4.32 3.21
N GLU A 302 2.14 -3.55 4.23
CA GLU A 302 2.73 -2.21 4.02
C GLU A 302 4.07 -2.29 3.30
N LEU A 303 4.91 -3.29 3.62
CA LEU A 303 6.12 -3.55 2.85
C LEU A 303 5.81 -3.94 1.39
N GLY A 304 4.68 -4.59 1.15
CA GLY A 304 4.23 -4.95 -0.20
C GLY A 304 4.02 -3.72 -1.07
N HIS A 305 3.45 -2.65 -0.51
CA HIS A 305 3.34 -1.36 -1.19
C HIS A 305 4.70 -0.77 -1.55
N LEU A 306 5.65 -0.75 -0.60
CA LEU A 306 7.02 -0.30 -0.86
C LEU A 306 7.76 -1.15 -1.92
N LEU A 307 7.18 -2.28 -2.33
CA LEU A 307 7.71 -3.17 -3.37
C LEU A 307 6.79 -3.27 -4.60
N GLY A 308 5.87 -2.31 -4.75
CA GLY A 308 5.07 -2.14 -5.96
C GLY A 308 3.79 -2.97 -6.00
N LEU A 309 3.35 -3.53 -4.88
CA LEU A 309 2.10 -4.29 -4.81
C LEU A 309 0.90 -3.38 -4.51
N PHE A 310 -0.25 -3.76 -5.08
CA PHE A 310 -1.53 -3.08 -4.91
C PHE A 310 -2.51 -3.98 -4.16
N HIS A 311 -3.54 -3.36 -3.58
CA HIS A 311 -4.58 -4.11 -2.87
C HIS A 311 -5.29 -5.14 -3.75
N THR A 312 -5.68 -6.22 -3.09
CA THR A 312 -6.47 -7.30 -3.64
C THR A 312 -7.71 -7.52 -2.77
N ARG A 313 -8.59 -8.43 -3.21
CA ARG A 313 -9.84 -8.78 -2.51
C ARG A 313 -9.97 -10.29 -2.30
N ASN A 314 -8.99 -10.86 -1.63
CA ASN A 314 -9.01 -12.25 -1.22
C ASN A 314 -8.33 -12.42 0.15
N PRO A 315 -9.05 -12.75 1.23
CA PRO A 315 -8.51 -12.81 2.60
C PRO A 315 -7.30 -13.72 2.83
N VAL A 316 -6.96 -14.62 1.90
CA VAL A 316 -5.73 -15.44 2.01
C VAL A 316 -4.49 -14.75 1.42
N ASP A 317 -4.65 -13.64 0.70
CA ASP A 317 -3.57 -12.85 0.13
C ASP A 317 -3.11 -11.76 1.10
N VAL A 318 -1.79 -11.52 1.16
CA VAL A 318 -1.22 -10.49 2.04
C VAL A 318 -1.70 -9.08 1.67
N MET A 319 -1.97 -8.82 0.38
CA MET A 319 -2.43 -7.52 -0.09
C MET A 319 -3.95 -7.34 0.03
N ASP A 320 -4.65 -8.25 0.70
CA ASP A 320 -6.09 -8.19 0.86
C ASP A 320 -6.55 -7.00 1.72
N THR A 321 -7.74 -6.53 1.41
CA THR A 321 -8.44 -5.49 2.18
C THR A 321 -9.90 -5.82 2.47
N THR A 322 -10.32 -7.05 2.15
CA THR A 322 -11.73 -7.47 2.25
C THR A 322 -11.99 -8.47 3.36
N GLY A 323 -10.94 -9.01 3.95
CA GLY A 323 -11.00 -9.91 5.07
C GLY A 323 -11.60 -9.26 6.30
N SER A 324 -11.79 -10.07 7.31
CA SER A 324 -12.12 -9.68 8.67
C SER A 324 -10.86 -9.65 9.52
N ALA A 325 -10.93 -9.02 10.70
CA ALA A 325 -9.83 -9.08 11.68
C ALA A 325 -9.40 -10.52 12.00
N TRP A 326 -10.32 -11.49 11.96
CA TRP A 326 -10.00 -12.90 12.18
C TRP A 326 -9.19 -13.54 11.06
N GLU A 327 -9.39 -13.09 9.81
CA GLU A 327 -8.58 -13.54 8.68
C GLU A 327 -7.21 -12.88 8.68
N LEU A 328 -7.12 -11.65 9.19
CA LEU A 328 -5.83 -10.98 9.39
C LEU A 328 -4.97 -11.67 10.47
N ALA A 329 -5.58 -12.31 11.47
CA ALA A 329 -4.87 -13.06 12.52
C ALA A 329 -4.40 -14.47 12.12
N VAL A 330 -4.60 -14.89 10.86
CA VAL A 330 -4.09 -16.16 10.36
C VAL A 330 -3.04 -15.94 9.28
N ASP A 331 -2.23 -16.96 9.04
CA ASP A 331 -1.23 -16.96 7.98
C ASP A 331 -1.84 -16.60 6.61
N GLN A 332 -1.28 -15.57 5.98
CA GLN A 332 -1.58 -15.12 4.63
C GLN A 332 -0.37 -15.38 3.72
N SER A 333 -0.57 -15.37 2.41
CA SER A 333 0.52 -15.61 1.46
C SER A 333 0.34 -14.80 0.19
N PHE A 334 1.43 -14.29 -0.38
CA PHE A 334 1.38 -13.64 -1.69
C PHE A 334 0.81 -14.57 -2.75
N ALA A 335 -0.26 -14.13 -3.39
CA ALA A 335 -0.99 -14.92 -4.37
C ALA A 335 -1.30 -14.12 -5.62
N ARG A 336 -1.82 -14.83 -6.63
CA ARG A 336 -2.46 -14.22 -7.78
C ARG A 336 -3.97 -14.17 -7.55
N VAL A 337 -4.51 -12.99 -7.28
CA VAL A 337 -5.90 -12.82 -6.85
C VAL A 337 -6.53 -11.57 -7.47
N ALA A 338 -7.85 -11.47 -7.45
CA ALA A 338 -8.55 -10.35 -8.07
C ALA A 338 -8.16 -9.02 -7.40
N LEU A 339 -8.00 -7.98 -8.21
CA LEU A 339 -7.74 -6.62 -7.72
C LEU A 339 -8.92 -6.12 -6.88
N GLU A 340 -8.60 -5.33 -5.86
CA GLU A 340 -9.59 -4.56 -5.14
C GLU A 340 -10.18 -3.47 -6.08
N PRO A 341 -11.50 -3.22 -6.06
CA PRO A 341 -12.15 -2.32 -7.03
C PRO A 341 -11.63 -0.88 -7.07
N SER A 342 -11.14 -0.32 -5.96
CA SER A 342 -10.49 1.01 -5.92
C SER A 342 -9.10 1.02 -6.57
N VAL A 343 -8.42 -0.13 -6.68
CA VAL A 343 -7.23 -0.28 -7.52
C VAL A 343 -7.63 -0.27 -8.99
N PHE A 344 -8.44 -1.25 -9.39
CA PHE A 344 -9.13 -1.31 -10.68
C PHE A 344 -10.24 -2.39 -10.64
N PRO A 345 -11.45 -2.16 -11.20
CA PRO A 345 -12.58 -3.09 -11.04
C PRO A 345 -12.42 -4.50 -11.64
N THR A 346 -11.44 -4.70 -12.51
CA THR A 346 -11.20 -5.94 -13.26
C THR A 346 -9.71 -6.28 -13.31
N GLY A 347 -9.38 -7.56 -13.48
CA GLY A 347 -8.00 -8.04 -13.51
C GLY A 347 -7.52 -8.58 -12.18
N PHE A 348 -6.24 -8.92 -12.13
CA PHE A 348 -5.61 -9.63 -11.03
C PHE A 348 -4.33 -8.92 -10.59
N GLY A 349 -4.06 -8.92 -9.28
CA GLY A 349 -2.72 -8.69 -8.75
C GLY A 349 -2.00 -10.03 -8.73
N ASN A 350 -0.80 -10.10 -9.32
CA ASN A 350 0.05 -11.28 -9.30
C ASN A 350 1.30 -10.99 -8.45
N SER A 351 1.11 -10.98 -7.13
CA SER A 351 2.12 -10.55 -6.17
C SER A 351 3.44 -11.34 -6.29
N PRO A 352 3.44 -12.68 -6.45
CA PRO A 352 4.69 -13.41 -6.65
C PRO A 352 5.47 -13.00 -7.91
N LEU A 353 4.76 -12.79 -9.04
CA LEU A 353 5.39 -12.34 -10.28
C LEU A 353 5.96 -10.93 -10.12
N LEU A 354 5.18 -9.99 -9.59
CA LEU A 354 5.61 -8.60 -9.40
C LEU A 354 6.79 -8.47 -8.43
N LEU A 355 6.79 -9.22 -7.32
CA LEU A 355 7.94 -9.25 -6.40
C LEU A 355 9.18 -9.84 -7.09
N SER A 356 9.03 -10.91 -7.88
CA SER A 356 10.16 -11.49 -8.62
C SER A 356 10.75 -10.52 -9.67
N GLN A 357 9.93 -9.66 -10.29
CA GLN A 357 10.38 -8.63 -11.22
C GLN A 357 11.01 -7.43 -10.51
N THR A 358 10.54 -7.14 -9.29
CA THR A 358 10.93 -5.96 -8.52
C THR A 358 12.24 -6.20 -7.80
N VAL A 359 12.29 -7.24 -6.96
CA VAL A 359 13.47 -7.55 -6.13
C VAL A 359 14.23 -8.78 -6.59
N GLY A 360 13.66 -9.60 -7.46
CA GLY A 360 14.25 -10.86 -7.87
C GLY A 360 13.77 -12.01 -6.99
N ALA A 361 13.63 -13.19 -7.57
CA ALA A 361 13.44 -14.41 -6.80
C ALA A 361 14.77 -14.79 -6.14
N ARG A 362 14.73 -15.17 -4.87
CA ARG A 362 15.86 -15.86 -4.26
C ARG A 362 15.89 -17.24 -4.90
N VAL A 363 16.98 -17.57 -5.60
CA VAL A 363 17.23 -18.96 -6.00
C VAL A 363 17.15 -19.74 -4.69
N ALA A 364 16.24 -20.70 -4.59
CA ALA A 364 16.15 -21.55 -3.43
C ALA A 364 17.51 -22.26 -3.29
N ALA A 365 18.44 -21.65 -2.55
CA ALA A 365 19.42 -22.42 -1.81
C ALA A 365 18.56 -23.45 -1.07
N ALA A 366 18.92 -24.73 -1.12
CA ALA A 366 18.17 -25.75 -0.39
C ALA A 366 18.09 -25.31 1.07
N VAL A 367 17.01 -24.60 1.41
CA VAL A 367 16.74 -24.15 2.75
C VAL A 367 16.38 -25.47 3.40
N GLU A 368 17.31 -26.01 4.19
CA GLU A 368 16.97 -27.07 5.11
C GLU A 368 15.71 -26.59 5.80
N ALA A 369 14.60 -27.31 5.59
CA ALA A 369 13.32 -26.94 6.13
C ALA A 369 13.53 -26.76 7.64
N GLY A 370 13.62 -25.51 8.08
CA GLY A 370 13.58 -25.19 9.50
C GLY A 370 12.33 -25.85 10.06
N PRO A 371 12.31 -26.19 11.36
CA PRO A 371 11.19 -26.88 11.96
C PRO A 371 9.90 -26.17 11.54
N GLU A 372 9.09 -26.89 10.74
CA GLU A 372 7.82 -26.41 10.24
C GLU A 372 7.07 -25.85 11.45
N VAL A 373 6.86 -24.53 11.49
CA VAL A 373 6.07 -23.92 12.53
C VAL A 373 4.71 -24.56 12.39
N ALA A 374 4.41 -25.53 13.27
CA ALA A 374 3.26 -26.39 13.15
C ALA A 374 2.01 -25.51 13.18
N LYS A 375 1.46 -25.20 12.00
CA LYS A 375 0.28 -24.36 11.83
C LYS A 375 -0.83 -24.99 12.67
N SER A 376 -1.25 -24.30 13.73
CA SER A 376 -2.12 -24.84 14.78
C SER A 376 -3.55 -25.12 14.29
N GLY A 377 -3.72 -26.17 13.49
CA GLY A 377 -5.00 -26.55 12.89
C GLY A 377 -6.10 -26.91 13.90
N ALA A 378 -5.75 -27.20 15.15
CA ALA A 378 -6.70 -27.62 16.19
C ALA A 378 -7.45 -26.46 16.87
N ALA A 379 -6.90 -25.24 16.90
CA ALA A 379 -7.57 -24.06 17.48
C ALA A 379 -8.66 -23.48 16.53
N ARG A 380 -8.54 -23.74 15.22
CA ARG A 380 -9.41 -23.19 14.16
C ARG A 380 -10.89 -23.58 14.25
N LEU A 381 -11.23 -24.74 14.82
CA LEU A 381 -12.61 -25.27 14.75
C LEU A 381 -13.57 -24.69 15.82
N LYS A 382 -13.08 -24.38 17.02
CA LYS A 382 -13.95 -23.94 18.14
C LYS A 382 -14.38 -22.46 18.06
N MET A 383 -13.59 -21.59 17.45
CA MET A 383 -13.93 -20.16 17.35
C MET A 383 -14.86 -19.81 16.16
N SER A 384 -15.07 -20.72 15.20
CA SER A 384 -15.83 -20.44 13.97
C SER A 384 -17.25 -19.88 14.17
N ARG A 385 -17.96 -20.21 15.26
CA ARG A 385 -19.31 -19.70 15.54
C ARG A 385 -19.36 -18.31 16.16
N ALA A 386 -18.39 -17.96 17.02
CA ALA A 386 -18.27 -16.62 17.58
C ALA A 386 -17.70 -15.64 16.54
N ARG A 387 -16.74 -16.11 15.73
CA ARG A 387 -16.14 -15.38 14.61
C ARG A 387 -17.18 -14.87 13.61
N ARG A 388 -18.19 -15.68 13.30
CA ARG A 388 -19.26 -15.32 12.37
C ARG A 388 -20.17 -14.19 12.86
N LEU A 389 -20.30 -13.99 14.17
CA LEU A 389 -21.11 -12.90 14.73
C LEU A 389 -20.34 -11.58 14.86
N ALA A 390 -19.00 -11.63 14.98
CA ALA A 390 -18.14 -10.45 15.09
C ALA A 390 -17.55 -10.00 13.74
N GLN A 391 -17.73 -10.79 12.67
CA GLN A 391 -17.14 -10.55 11.35
C GLN A 391 -17.60 -9.25 10.66
N GLU A 392 -18.73 -8.68 11.09
CA GLU A 392 -19.33 -7.50 10.44
C GLU A 392 -18.99 -6.17 11.13
N GLU A 393 -18.41 -6.17 12.34
CA GLU A 393 -18.34 -4.96 13.18
C GLU A 393 -16.96 -4.33 13.33
N ILE A 394 -15.86 -5.05 13.04
CA ILE A 394 -14.51 -4.50 13.17
C ILE A 394 -13.83 -4.40 11.81
N GLY A 395 -14.10 -3.30 11.12
CA GLY A 395 -13.44 -2.97 9.87
C GLY A 395 -11.97 -2.64 10.12
N HIS A 396 -11.07 -3.24 9.36
CA HIS A 396 -9.69 -2.78 9.24
C HIS A 396 -9.56 -1.98 7.95
N ARG A 397 -8.79 -0.90 7.98
CA ARG A 397 -8.46 -0.12 6.80
C ARG A 397 -6.95 0.08 6.73
N CYS A 398 -6.40 -0.04 5.53
CA CYS A 398 -5.09 0.51 5.20
C CYS A 398 -5.32 1.89 4.56
N GLY A 399 -4.52 2.89 4.93
CA GLY A 399 -4.79 4.29 4.59
C GLY A 399 -4.47 4.66 3.16
N THR A 400 -3.60 3.90 2.52
CA THR A 400 -2.88 4.38 1.34
C THR A 400 -3.79 4.45 0.10
N CYS A 401 -4.75 3.52 -0.08
CA CYS A 401 -5.36 3.33 -1.40
C CYS A 401 -6.65 4.10 -1.72
N ALA A 402 -7.33 4.70 -0.74
CA ALA A 402 -8.46 5.59 -1.08
C ALA A 402 -7.98 6.85 -1.82
N HIS A 403 -6.70 7.21 -1.67
CA HIS A 403 -6.11 8.49 -2.08
C HIS A 403 -4.62 8.37 -2.51
N LEU A 404 -4.19 7.21 -3.04
CA LEU A 404 -2.78 6.94 -3.41
C LEU A 404 -2.13 8.02 -4.30
N ASP A 405 -2.95 8.78 -5.03
CA ASP A 405 -2.54 9.75 -6.03
C ASP A 405 -2.76 11.22 -5.58
N ASP A 406 -3.17 11.47 -4.33
CA ASP A 406 -3.26 12.81 -3.70
C ASP A 406 -1.93 13.17 -3.00
#